data_AF-A0A1J5PYQ6-F1
#
_entry.id   AF-A0A1J5PYQ6-F1
#
_cell.length_a   1.000
_cell.length_b   1.000
_cell.length_c   1.000
_cell.angle_alpha   90.00
_cell.angle_beta   90.00
_cell.angle_gamma   90.00
#
_symmetry.space_group_name_H-M   'P 1'
#
loop_
_entity.id
_entity.type
_entity.pdbx_description
1 polymer ?
#
loop_
_entity_poly.entity_id
_entity_poly.type
_entity_poly.pdbx_seq_one_letter_code
_entity_poly.pdbx_strand_id
1 'polypeptide(L)'
;MFSIDWAQFTPGTAIAGGALIGAAAGAMALGGGKIAGISGIFGGAINDAMQSNRPTPWRVWFLVGLVAASVLWASLRPIPGAHYGESWPMIAFGGLLVGFGTRLGSGCASGHGVCGLARFSPRSIAAVGTFIGMGMVTTFMLHHILVGA
;
A
#
# COMPACT_ATOMS: atom_id res chain seq x y z
N MET A 1 11.58 -26.80 12.21
CA MET A 1 10.32 -27.00 12.97
C MET A 1 9.63 -25.64 13.00
N PHE A 2 8.44 -25.48 12.42
CA PHE A 2 7.72 -24.20 12.43
C PHE A 2 7.18 -23.96 13.85
N SER A 3 7.88 -23.17 14.66
CA SER A 3 7.37 -22.69 15.95
C SER A 3 6.60 -21.39 15.71
N ILE A 4 5.32 -21.36 16.11
CA ILE A 4 4.52 -20.14 16.06
C ILE A 4 5.02 -19.21 17.16
N ASP A 5 5.39 -17.99 16.78
CA ASP A 5 5.72 -16.93 17.73
C ASP A 5 4.41 -16.38 18.34
N TRP A 6 4.00 -16.99 19.46
CA TRP A 6 2.79 -16.63 20.19
C TRP A 6 2.80 -15.19 20.73
N ALA A 7 3.97 -14.56 20.86
CA ALA A 7 4.06 -13.17 21.32
C ALA A 7 3.71 -12.18 20.21
N GLN A 8 3.99 -12.53 18.95
CA GLN A 8 3.64 -11.71 17.78
C GLN A 8 2.32 -12.11 17.12
N PHE A 9 1.75 -13.25 17.49
CA PHE A 9 0.49 -13.71 16.93
C PHE A 9 -0.71 -12.95 17.53
N THR A 10 -1.12 -11.86 16.85
CA THR A 10 -2.24 -11.01 17.27
C THR A 10 -3.45 -11.12 16.32
N PRO A 11 -4.20 -12.23 16.31
CA PRO A 11 -5.28 -12.47 15.35
C PRO A 11 -6.44 -11.49 15.50
N GLY A 12 -6.78 -11.09 16.73
CA GLY A 12 -7.89 -10.16 16.99
C GLY A 12 -7.68 -8.79 16.35
N THR A 13 -6.49 -8.20 16.52
CA THR A 13 -6.15 -6.90 15.92
C THR A 13 -6.01 -6.99 14.40
N ALA A 14 -5.52 -8.12 13.87
CA ALA A 14 -5.43 -8.35 12.43
C ALA A 14 -6.81 -8.40 11.77
N ILE A 15 -7.77 -9.13 12.36
CA ILE A 15 -9.15 -9.19 11.87
C ILE A 15 -9.81 -7.81 11.97
N ALA A 16 -9.65 -7.11 13.11
CA ALA A 16 -10.18 -5.77 13.28
C ALA A 16 -9.63 -4.79 12.23
N GLY A 17 -8.31 -4.80 12.00
CA GLY A 17 -7.68 -3.97 10.96
C GLY A 17 -8.17 -4.31 9.56
N GLY A 18 -8.27 -5.60 9.22
CA GLY A 18 -8.82 -6.06 7.95
C GLY A 18 -10.28 -5.62 7.73
N ALA A 19 -11.11 -5.74 8.77
CA ALA A 19 -12.50 -5.28 8.75
C ALA A 19 -12.60 -3.76 8.55
N LEU A 20 -11.74 -2.97 9.21
CA LEU A 20 -11.69 -1.52 9.03
C LEU A 20 -11.28 -1.12 7.60
N ILE A 21 -10.25 -1.75 7.05
CA ILE A 21 -9.81 -1.50 5.66
C ILE A 21 -10.90 -1.90 4.67
N GLY A 22 -11.53 -3.07 4.87
CA GLY A 22 -12.63 -3.57 4.05
C GLY A 22 -13.85 -2.66 4.10
N ALA A 23 -14.24 -2.20 5.28
CA ALA A 23 -15.34 -1.26 5.47
C ALA A 23 -15.05 0.09 4.79
N ALA A 24 -13.84 0.63 4.92
CA ALA A 24 -13.45 1.87 4.27
C ALA A 24 -13.45 1.74 2.73
N ALA A 25 -12.88 0.66 2.19
CA ALA A 25 -12.88 0.38 0.75
C ALA A 25 -14.30 0.15 0.22
N GLY A 26 -15.13 -0.59 0.97
CA GLY A 26 -16.54 -0.84 0.65
C GLY A 26 -17.37 0.43 0.67
N ALA A 27 -17.18 1.30 1.67
CA ALA A 27 -17.85 2.60 1.74
C ALA A 27 -17.50 3.48 0.53
N MET A 28 -16.23 3.47 0.09
CA MET A 28 -15.83 4.22 -1.10
C MET A 28 -16.42 3.65 -2.39
N ALA A 29 -16.50 2.31 -2.49
CA ALA A 29 -17.07 1.62 -3.64
C ALA A 29 -18.60 1.79 -3.73
N LEU A 30 -19.31 1.64 -2.62
CA LEU A 30 -20.77 1.71 -2.56
C LEU A 30 -21.30 3.15 -2.52
N GLY A 31 -20.65 4.03 -1.75
CA GLY A 31 -21.08 5.42 -1.61
C GLY A 31 -20.62 6.32 -2.76
N GLY A 32 -19.42 6.08 -3.31
CA GLY A 32 -18.81 6.94 -4.33
C GLY A 32 -18.67 6.30 -5.71
N GLY A 33 -18.94 5.00 -5.87
CA GLY A 33 -18.62 4.26 -7.10
C GLY A 33 -17.12 4.22 -7.42
N LYS A 34 -16.26 4.50 -6.42
CA LYS A 34 -14.81 4.63 -6.59
C LYS A 34 -14.08 3.40 -6.07
N ILE A 35 -12.93 3.09 -6.68
CA ILE A 35 -12.04 2.03 -6.21
C ILE A 35 -10.91 2.66 -5.39
N ALA A 36 -10.62 2.09 -4.21
CA ALA A 36 -9.57 2.55 -3.30
C ALA A 36 -8.15 2.15 -3.79
N GLY A 37 -7.71 2.75 -4.90
CA GLY A 37 -6.36 2.56 -5.45
C GLY A 37 -5.46 3.77 -5.21
N ILE A 38 -4.56 3.72 -4.22
CA ILE A 38 -3.76 4.88 -3.78
C ILE A 38 -2.93 5.45 -4.94
N SER A 39 -2.16 4.63 -5.67
CA SER A 39 -1.34 5.12 -6.80
C SER A 39 -2.16 5.76 -7.92
N GLY A 40 -3.40 5.27 -8.15
CA GLY A 40 -4.29 5.86 -9.16
C GLY A 40 -4.92 7.17 -8.69
N ILE A 41 -5.25 7.26 -7.40
CA ILE A 41 -5.77 8.48 -6.77
C ILE A 41 -4.69 9.57 -6.80
N PHE A 42 -3.50 9.25 -6.31
CA PHE A 42 -2.34 10.14 -6.26
C PHE A 42 -1.88 10.54 -7.66
N GLY A 43 -1.67 9.58 -8.56
CA GLY A 43 -1.24 9.85 -9.94
C GLY A 43 -2.24 10.71 -10.73
N GLY A 44 -3.55 10.53 -10.51
CA GLY A 44 -4.54 11.41 -11.12
C GLY A 44 -4.59 12.80 -10.50
N ALA A 45 -4.35 12.94 -9.18
CA ALA A 45 -4.24 14.26 -8.55
C ALA A 45 -3.03 15.05 -9.09
N ILE A 46 -1.89 14.38 -9.30
CA ILE A 46 -0.72 14.98 -9.96
C ILE A 46 -1.04 15.37 -11.40
N ASN A 47 -1.68 14.49 -12.16
CA ASN A 47 -2.02 14.76 -13.54
C ASN A 47 -2.97 15.95 -13.68
N ASP A 48 -3.99 16.04 -12.82
CA ASP A 48 -4.93 17.19 -12.78
C ASP A 48 -4.15 18.49 -12.51
N ALA A 49 -3.28 18.48 -11.49
CA ALA A 49 -2.45 19.64 -11.13
C ALA A 49 -1.48 20.05 -12.26
N MET A 50 -0.86 19.09 -12.94
CA MET A 50 0.07 19.34 -14.04
C MET A 50 -0.62 19.97 -15.26
N GLN A 51 -1.90 19.65 -15.48
CA GLN A 51 -2.71 20.21 -16.56
C GLN A 51 -3.37 21.56 -16.18
N SER A 52 -2.94 22.22 -15.09
CA SER A 52 -3.57 23.42 -14.52
C SER A 52 -5.06 23.25 -14.19
N ASN A 53 -5.53 22.02 -14.06
CA ASN A 53 -6.89 21.73 -13.66
C ASN A 53 -6.94 21.58 -12.13
N ARG A 54 -8.04 21.99 -11.51
CA ARG A 54 -8.18 21.75 -10.06
C ARG A 54 -8.36 20.25 -9.82
N PRO A 55 -7.53 19.61 -8.97
CA PRO A 55 -7.69 18.21 -8.66
C PRO A 55 -9.08 17.97 -8.05
N THR A 56 -9.72 16.89 -8.47
CA THR A 56 -11.07 16.57 -7.97
C THR A 56 -11.08 16.49 -6.43
N PRO A 57 -12.00 17.20 -5.72
CA PRO A 57 -11.91 17.37 -4.26
C PRO A 57 -11.83 16.06 -3.47
N TRP A 58 -12.55 15.02 -3.91
CA TRP A 58 -12.56 13.72 -3.23
C TRP A 58 -11.17 13.04 -3.20
N ARG A 59 -10.34 13.22 -4.24
CA ARG A 59 -8.97 12.66 -4.27
C ARG A 59 -8.11 13.34 -3.21
N VAL A 60 -8.23 14.66 -3.11
CA VAL A 60 -7.49 15.46 -2.14
C VAL A 60 -7.92 15.09 -0.72
N TRP A 61 -9.23 15.05 -0.44
CA TRP A 61 -9.74 14.65 0.87
C TRP A 61 -9.33 13.23 1.26
N PHE A 62 -9.30 12.29 0.31
CA PHE A 62 -8.81 10.94 0.57
C PHE A 62 -7.32 10.94 0.93
N LEU A 63 -6.48 11.64 0.17
CA LEU A 63 -5.04 11.71 0.42
C LEU A 63 -4.73 12.43 1.74
N VAL A 64 -5.42 13.54 2.02
CA VAL A 64 -5.32 14.27 3.28
C VAL A 64 -5.74 13.37 4.44
N GLY A 65 -6.86 12.65 4.32
CA GLY A 65 -7.31 11.70 5.34
C GLY A 65 -6.29 10.58 5.59
N LEU A 66 -5.69 10.05 4.53
CA LEU A 66 -4.65 9.02 4.61
C LEU A 66 -3.43 9.52 5.39
N VAL A 67 -2.90 10.70 5.04
CA VAL A 67 -1.75 11.30 5.73
C VAL A 67 -2.11 11.71 7.16
N ALA A 68 -3.26 12.33 7.37
CA ALA A 68 -3.71 12.78 8.69
C ALA A 68 -3.91 11.60 9.66
N ALA A 69 -4.47 10.48 9.19
CA ALA A 69 -4.59 9.27 10.00
C ALA A 69 -3.23 8.72 10.42
N SER A 70 -2.25 8.68 9.50
CA SER A 70 -0.89 8.24 9.82
C SER A 70 -0.20 9.15 10.84
N VAL A 71 -0.30 10.47 10.66
CA VAL A 71 0.29 11.46 11.58
C VAL A 71 -0.38 11.41 12.95
N LEU A 72 -1.71 11.32 13.01
CA LEU A 72 -2.45 11.22 14.26
C LEU A 72 -2.05 9.97 15.04
N TRP A 73 -1.96 8.81 14.37
CA TRP A 73 -1.50 7.59 15.02
C TRP A 73 -0.08 7.70 15.55
N ALA A 74 0.84 8.23 14.73
CA ALA A 74 2.24 8.45 15.12
C ALA A 74 2.40 9.39 16.32
N SER A 75 1.49 10.35 16.49
CA SER A 75 1.50 11.30 17.62
C SER A 75 1.01 10.69 18.94
N LEU A 76 0.17 9.66 18.88
CA LEU A 76 -0.46 9.05 20.06
C LEU A 76 0.31 7.84 20.59
N ARG A 77 1.02 7.12 19.71
CA ARG A 77 1.72 5.88 20.06
C ARG A 77 3.08 5.85 19.36
N PRO A 78 4.17 5.51 20.08
CA PRO A 78 5.44 5.26 19.41
C PRO A 78 5.28 4.12 18.42
N ILE A 79 5.76 4.31 17.19
CA ILE A 79 5.71 3.30 16.14
C ILE A 79 6.83 2.29 16.42
N PRO A 80 6.51 1.06 16.86
CA PRO A 80 7.53 0.06 17.13
C PRO A 80 8.28 -0.27 15.83
N GLY A 81 9.61 -0.27 15.85
CA GLY A 81 10.44 -0.63 14.70
C GLY A 81 10.67 0.48 13.67
N ALA A 82 10.40 1.76 13.99
CA ALA A 82 10.74 2.90 13.13
C ALA A 82 12.26 3.21 13.10
N HIS A 83 13.09 2.21 12.82
CA HIS A 83 14.52 2.38 12.57
C HIS A 83 14.78 2.40 11.07
N TYR A 84 14.97 3.61 10.52
CA TYR A 84 15.39 3.78 9.14
C TYR A 84 16.91 3.60 9.06
N GLY A 85 17.36 2.34 9.00
CA GLY A 85 18.79 2.00 8.81
C GLY A 85 19.26 2.17 7.36
N GLU A 86 18.32 2.39 6.43
CA GLU A 86 18.54 2.50 4.99
C GLU A 86 18.95 3.92 4.59
N SER A 87 19.86 4.02 3.62
CA SER A 87 20.31 5.32 3.10
C SER A 87 19.20 6.03 2.30
N TRP A 88 19.13 7.36 2.37
CA TRP A 88 18.18 8.17 1.59
C TRP A 88 18.16 7.85 0.08
N PRO A 89 19.31 7.64 -0.60
CA PRO A 89 19.32 7.23 -2.00
C PRO A 89 18.61 5.90 -2.26
N MET A 90 18.75 4.93 -1.35
CA MET A 90 18.12 3.62 -1.47
C MET A 90 16.60 3.72 -1.33
N ILE A 91 16.12 4.52 -0.37
CA ILE A 91 14.69 4.81 -0.19
C ILE A 91 14.12 5.51 -1.44
N ALA A 92 14.82 6.52 -1.96
CA ALA A 92 14.39 7.24 -3.16
C ALA A 92 14.33 6.32 -4.39
N PHE A 93 15.35 5.48 -4.59
CA PHE A 93 15.40 4.53 -5.69
C PHE A 93 14.29 3.47 -5.59
N GLY A 94 14.07 2.92 -4.39
CA GLY A 94 12.95 1.99 -4.14
C GLY A 94 11.59 2.64 -4.41
N GLY A 95 11.38 3.88 -3.95
CA GLY A 95 10.17 4.65 -4.23
C GLY A 95 9.93 4.87 -5.73
N LEU A 96 10.97 5.19 -6.49
CA LEU A 96 10.89 5.34 -7.95
C LEU A 96 10.53 4.03 -8.65
N LEU A 97 11.17 2.93 -8.28
CA LEU A 97 10.85 1.59 -8.79
C LEU A 97 9.40 1.19 -8.52
N VAL A 98 8.91 1.42 -7.29
CA VAL A 98 7.52 1.15 -6.91
C VAL A 98 6.57 2.06 -7.70
N GLY A 99 6.88 3.34 -7.82
CA GLY A 99 6.08 4.30 -8.62
C GLY A 99 5.96 3.87 -10.08
N PHE A 100 7.09 3.54 -10.71
CA PHE A 100 7.14 3.05 -12.09
C PHE A 100 6.38 1.72 -12.23
N GLY A 101 6.63 0.75 -11.35
CA GLY A 101 6.00 -0.56 -11.37
C GLY A 101 4.48 -0.49 -11.19
N THR A 102 3.98 0.35 -10.28
CA THR A 102 2.53 0.53 -10.10
C THR A 102 1.88 1.21 -11.31
N ARG A 103 2.61 2.05 -12.05
CA ARG A 103 2.10 2.63 -13.31
C ARG A 103 2.05 1.57 -14.42
N LEU A 104 3.10 0.78 -14.58
CA LEU A 104 3.14 -0.32 -15.55
C LEU A 104 2.07 -1.37 -15.26
N GLY A 105 1.89 -1.72 -13.99
CA GLY A 105 0.84 -2.61 -13.50
C GLY A 105 -0.57 -1.99 -13.49
N SER A 106 -0.74 -0.75 -13.96
CA SER A 106 -2.01 0.00 -13.98
C SER A 106 -2.73 0.11 -12.63
N GLY A 107 -1.99 -0.03 -11.53
CA GLY A 107 -2.54 -0.12 -10.20
C GLY A 107 -1.48 -0.49 -9.16
N CYS A 108 -1.89 -0.42 -7.89
CA CYS A 108 -1.05 -0.76 -6.75
C CYS A 108 -1.65 -1.92 -5.96
N ALA A 109 -0.92 -2.38 -4.94
CA ALA A 109 -1.39 -3.43 -4.04
C ALA A 109 -2.71 -3.09 -3.35
N SER A 110 -3.00 -1.82 -3.02
CA SER A 110 -4.29 -1.46 -2.43
C SER A 110 -5.45 -1.67 -3.43
N GLY A 111 -5.26 -1.27 -4.69
CA GLY A 111 -6.29 -1.38 -5.72
C GLY A 111 -6.51 -2.82 -6.20
N HIS A 112 -5.43 -3.52 -6.55
CA HIS A 112 -5.50 -4.91 -7.01
C HIS A 112 -5.74 -5.89 -5.86
N GLY A 113 -5.09 -5.69 -4.71
CA GLY A 113 -5.21 -6.55 -3.54
C GLY A 113 -6.55 -6.40 -2.85
N VAL A 114 -6.85 -5.21 -2.30
CA VAL A 114 -8.06 -5.03 -1.47
C VAL A 114 -9.31 -5.08 -2.34
N CYS A 115 -9.42 -4.22 -3.35
CA CYS A 115 -10.63 -4.14 -4.17
C CYS A 115 -10.66 -5.16 -5.32
N GLY A 116 -9.52 -5.46 -5.93
CA GLY A 116 -9.43 -6.31 -7.12
C GLY A 116 -9.63 -7.80 -6.84
N LEU A 117 -9.01 -8.33 -5.78
CA LEU A 117 -9.22 -9.72 -5.36
C LEU A 117 -10.63 -9.95 -4.82
N ALA A 118 -11.20 -8.99 -4.07
CA ALA A 118 -12.58 -9.07 -3.59
C ALA A 118 -13.61 -9.19 -4.74
N ARG A 119 -13.25 -8.73 -5.94
CA ARG A 119 -14.06 -8.83 -7.17
C ARG A 119 -13.73 -10.04 -8.03
N PHE A 120 -12.88 -10.95 -7.55
CA PHE A 120 -12.40 -12.13 -8.28
C PHE A 120 -11.82 -11.82 -9.68
N SER A 121 -11.15 -10.67 -9.82
CA SER A 121 -10.59 -10.27 -11.11
C SER A 121 -9.32 -11.08 -11.44
N PRO A 122 -9.26 -11.82 -12.57
CA PRO A 122 -8.08 -12.61 -12.94
C PRO A 122 -6.84 -11.73 -13.16
N ARG A 123 -7.02 -10.52 -13.71
CA ARG A 123 -5.96 -9.51 -13.83
C ARG A 123 -5.38 -9.13 -12.47
N SER A 124 -6.23 -8.96 -11.47
CA SER A 124 -5.79 -8.56 -10.13
C SER A 124 -5.10 -9.70 -9.39
N ILE A 125 -5.55 -10.94 -9.60
CA ILE A 125 -4.85 -12.13 -9.08
C ILE A 125 -3.43 -12.21 -9.65
N ALA A 126 -3.28 -12.06 -10.97
CA ALA A 126 -1.97 -12.03 -11.60
C ALA A 126 -1.09 -10.89 -11.07
N ALA A 127 -1.62 -9.67 -10.97
CA ALA A 127 -0.88 -8.51 -10.47
C ALA A 127 -0.45 -8.66 -9.01
N VAL A 128 -1.32 -9.18 -8.14
CA VAL A 128 -0.96 -9.42 -6.73
C VAL A 128 0.08 -10.53 -6.61
N GLY A 129 -0.07 -11.62 -7.38
CA GLY A 129 0.91 -12.69 -7.44
C GLY A 129 2.30 -12.19 -7.86
N THR A 130 2.39 -11.31 -8.85
CA THR A 130 3.67 -10.72 -9.26
C THR A 130 4.24 -9.77 -8.23
N PHE A 131 3.42 -8.92 -7.58
CA PHE A 131 3.89 -8.01 -6.53
C PHE A 131 4.46 -8.78 -5.33
N ILE A 132 3.73 -9.79 -4.85
CA ILE A 132 4.16 -10.62 -3.73
C ILE A 132 5.40 -11.44 -4.12
N GLY A 133 5.38 -12.07 -5.30
CA GLY A 133 6.51 -12.86 -5.78
C GLY A 133 7.79 -12.02 -5.95
N MET A 134 7.69 -10.83 -6.53
CA MET A 134 8.84 -9.94 -6.66
C MET A 134 9.32 -9.41 -5.30
N GLY A 135 8.40 -9.16 -4.37
CA GLY A 135 8.74 -8.82 -2.98
C GLY A 135 9.58 -9.93 -2.32
N MET A 136 9.13 -11.18 -2.40
CA MET A 136 9.86 -12.35 -1.89
C MET A 136 11.25 -12.45 -2.52
N VAL A 137 11.35 -12.40 -3.85
CA VAL A 137 12.63 -12.49 -4.58
C VAL A 137 13.56 -11.35 -4.16
N THR A 138 13.06 -10.11 -4.11
CA THR A 138 13.87 -8.94 -3.74
C THR A 138 14.38 -9.07 -2.31
N THR A 139 13.52 -9.44 -1.35
CA THR A 139 13.94 -9.65 0.04
C THR A 139 14.96 -10.77 0.17
N PHE A 140 14.77 -11.87 -0.56
CA PHE A 140 15.70 -12.99 -0.57
C PHE A 140 17.08 -12.56 -1.08
N MET A 141 17.13 -11.87 -2.23
CA MET A 141 18.40 -11.41 -2.81
C MET A 141 19.10 -10.39 -1.92
N LEU A 142 18.37 -9.40 -1.39
CA LEU A 142 18.96 -8.37 -0.53
C LEU A 142 19.52 -8.98 0.77
N HIS A 143 18.75 -9.82 1.47
CA HIS A 143 19.16 -10.31 2.79
C HIS A 143 20.17 -11.47 2.72
N HIS A 144 20.01 -12.41 1.78
CA HIS A 144 20.82 -13.63 1.76
C HIS A 144 22.03 -13.53 0.81
N ILE A 145 21.93 -12.78 -0.28
CA ILE A 145 23.00 -12.71 -1.30
C ILE A 145 23.87 -11.49 -1.09
N LEU A 146 23.27 -10.31 -0.86
CA LEU A 146 23.99 -9.04 -0.77
C LEU A 146 24.44 -8.70 0.65
N VAL A 147 23.59 -8.95 1.65
CA VAL A 147 23.91 -8.72 3.07
C VAL A 147 24.55 -9.94 3.73
N GLY A 148 24.38 -11.14 3.16
CA GLY A 148 25.06 -12.37 3.60
C GLY A 148 24.69 -12.82 5.01
N ALA A 149 23.42 -12.67 5.40
CA ALA A 149 22.89 -13.22 6.65
C ALA A 149 22.32 -14.63 6.47
#